data_AF-A0A7L4GA11-F1
#
_entry.id   AF-A0A7L4GA11-F1
#
_cell.length_a   1.000
_cell.length_b   1.000
_cell.length_c   1.000
_cell.angle_alpha   90.00
_cell.angle_beta   90.00
_cell.angle_gamma   90.00
#
_symmetry.space_group_name_H-M   'P 1'
#
loop_
_entity.id
_entity.type
_entity.pdbx_description
1 polymer ?
#
loop_
_entity_poly.entity_id
_entity_poly.type
_entity_poly.pdbx_seq_one_letter_code
_entity_poly.pdbx_strand_id
1 'polypeptide(L)' 'AEHLRGKKHRRLRGLRAQRAEQERRSLFVSGFPRGIAGTELARYFEAFGDVEAVVMDKEK' A
#
# COMPACT_ATOMS: atom_id res chain seq x y z
N ALA A 1 -23.75 12.38 -18.65
CA ALA A 1 -23.86 12.90 -17.27
C ALA A 1 -24.60 11.94 -16.31
N GLU A 2 -25.65 11.25 -16.74
CA GLU A 2 -26.44 10.37 -15.86
C GLU A 2 -25.66 9.15 -15.32
N HIS A 3 -24.75 8.58 -16.13
CA HIS A 3 -23.89 7.46 -15.74
C HIS A 3 -22.98 7.75 -14.52
N LEU A 4 -22.68 9.02 -14.23
CA LEU A 4 -21.85 9.42 -13.08
C LEU A 4 -22.56 9.18 -11.73
N ARG A 5 -23.90 9.16 -11.74
CA ARG A 5 -24.73 8.85 -10.57
C ARG A 5 -25.07 7.35 -10.47
N GLY A 6 -24.52 6.52 -11.34
CA GLY A 6 -24.69 5.07 -11.26
C GLY A 6 -23.91 4.46 -10.08
N LYS A 7 -24.48 3.45 -9.42
CA LYS A 7 -23.84 2.71 -8.32
C LYS A 7 -22.47 2.14 -8.74
N LYS A 8 -22.37 1.59 -9.95
CA LYS A 8 -21.12 1.06 -10.53
C LYS A 8 -20.05 2.15 -10.66
N HIS A 9 -20.40 3.31 -11.21
CA HIS A 9 -19.46 4.42 -11.38
C HIS A 9 -18.93 4.92 -10.03
N ARG A 10 -19.82 5.19 -9.07
CA ARG A 10 -19.42 5.63 -7.72
C ARG A 10 -18.49 4.62 -7.04
N ARG A 11 -18.80 3.32 -7.13
CA ARG A 11 -17.95 2.25 -6.57
C ARG A 11 -16.56 2.25 -7.20
N LEU A 12 -16.48 2.28 -8.53
CA LEU A 12 -15.19 2.28 -9.23
C LEU A 12 -14.37 3.53 -8.88
N ARG A 13 -15.01 4.70 -8.80
CA ARG A 13 -14.34 5.96 -8.40
C ARG A 13 -13.80 5.87 -6.97
N GLY A 14 -14.59 5.32 -6.04
CA GLY A 14 -14.16 5.09 -4.65
C GLY A 14 -12.96 4.16 -4.56
N LEU A 15 -12.99 3.02 -5.26
CA LEU A 15 -11.87 2.08 -5.33
C LEU A 15 -10.59 2.73 -5.86
N ARG A 16 -10.69 3.57 -6.89
CA ARG A 16 -9.55 4.30 -7.44
C ARG A 16 -8.99 5.32 -6.46
N ALA A 17 -9.86 6.08 -5.78
CA ALA A 17 -9.42 7.03 -4.77
C ALA A 17 -8.71 6.34 -3.59
N GLN A 18 -9.25 5.19 -3.14
CA GLN A 18 -8.62 4.40 -2.07
C GLN A 18 -7.23 3.90 -2.49
N ARG A 19 -7.08 3.37 -3.71
CA ARG A 19 -5.78 2.92 -4.23
C ARG A 19 -4.79 4.07 -4.36
N ALA A 20 -5.23 5.21 -4.88
CA ALA A 20 -4.37 6.38 -5.01
C ALA A 20 -3.86 6.87 -3.65
N GLU A 21 -4.71 6.88 -2.62
CA GLU A 21 -4.27 7.26 -1.27
C GLU A 21 -3.34 6.22 -0.65
N GLN A 22 -3.58 4.93 -0.88
CA GLN A 22 -2.68 3.86 -0.46
C GLN A 22 -1.31 4.01 -1.13
N GLU A 23 -1.25 4.19 -2.45
CA GLU A 23 -0.01 4.39 -3.21
C GLU A 23 0.77 5.59 -2.67
N ARG A 24 0.08 6.70 -2.37
CA ARG A 24 0.70 7.94 -1.88
C ARG A 24 1.36 7.79 -0.50
N ARG A 25 0.93 6.80 0.29
CA ARG A 25 1.46 6.51 1.63
C ARG A 25 2.34 5.26 1.69
N SER A 26 2.54 4.58 0.56
CA SER A 26 3.30 3.34 0.48
C SER A 26 4.71 3.59 -0.08
N LEU A 27 5.68 2.85 0.42
CA LEU A 27 7.06 2.91 -0.05
C LEU A 27 7.45 1.57 -0.68
N PHE A 28 8.19 1.62 -1.80
CA PHE A 28 8.91 0.47 -2.32
C PHE A 28 10.33 0.47 -1.76
N VAL A 29 10.70 -0.60 -1.07
CA VAL A 29 12.00 -0.73 -0.40
C VAL A 29 12.74 -1.93 -0.98
N SER A 30 13.99 -1.72 -1.39
CA SER A 30 14.88 -2.75 -1.93
C SER A 30 16.30 -2.55 -1.41
N GLY A 31 17.20 -3.51 -1.67
CA GLY A 31 18.60 -3.43 -1.24
C GLY A 31 18.88 -3.84 0.21
N PHE A 32 17.89 -4.45 0.88
CA PHE A 32 18.08 -5.03 2.22
C PHE A 32 18.75 -6.41 2.16
N PRO A 33 19.42 -6.87 3.24
CA PRO A 33 20.06 -8.18 3.29
C PRO A 33 19.08 -9.33 3.00
N ARG A 34 19.56 -10.37 2.32
CA ARG A 34 18.77 -11.59 2.10
C ARG A 34 18.40 -12.23 3.45
N GLY A 35 17.18 -12.74 3.55
CA GLY A 35 16.68 -13.41 4.75
C GLY A 35 16.17 -12.46 5.84
N ILE A 36 16.17 -11.13 5.61
CA ILE A 36 15.53 -10.19 6.55
C ILE A 36 14.04 -10.53 6.70
N ALA A 37 13.55 -10.51 7.93
CA ALA A 37 12.15 -10.78 8.20
C ALA A 37 11.31 -9.50 7.99
N GLY A 38 10.07 -9.65 7.53
CA GLY A 38 9.15 -8.52 7.39
C GLY A 38 8.89 -7.79 8.70
N THR A 39 8.96 -8.50 9.83
CA THR A 39 8.86 -7.92 11.17
C THR A 39 10.05 -7.02 11.53
N GLU A 40 11.24 -7.31 11.02
CA GLU A 40 12.41 -6.44 11.23
C GLU A 40 12.29 -5.16 10.42
N LEU A 41 11.80 -5.25 9.18
CA LEU A 41 11.47 -4.09 8.36
C LEU A 41 10.39 -3.23 9.02
N ALA A 42 9.29 -3.83 9.50
CA ALA A 42 8.24 -3.11 10.21
C ALA A 42 8.80 -2.33 11.40
N ARG A 43 9.56 -3.01 12.27
CA ARG A 43 10.19 -2.39 13.45
C ARG A 43 11.14 -1.24 13.11
N TYR A 44 11.89 -1.36 12.01
CA TYR A 44 12.78 -0.28 11.55
C TYR A 44 11.97 0.93 11.09
N PHE A 45 10.93 0.72 10.28
CA PHE A 45 10.12 1.82 9.73
C PHE A 45 9.16 2.46 10.75
N GLU A 46 8.76 1.73 11.80
CA GLU A 46 8.01 2.29 12.94
C GLU A 46 8.71 3.48 13.61
N ALA A 47 10.04 3.57 13.52
CA ALA A 47 10.78 4.74 14.01
C ALA A 47 10.48 6.05 13.25
N PHE A 48 9.87 5.96 12.06
CA PHE A 48 9.53 7.11 11.20
C PHE A 48 8.02 7.40 11.18
N GLY A 49 7.22 6.59 11.85
CA GLY A 49 5.76 6.71 11.90
C GLY A 49 5.07 5.34 11.83
N ASP A 50 3.75 5.34 11.99
CA ASP A 50 2.97 4.11 12.01
C ASP A 50 3.06 3.35 10.68
N VAL A 51 3.41 2.07 10.76
CA VAL A 51 3.47 1.16 9.61
C VAL A 51 2.18 0.35 9.55
N GLU A 52 1.35 0.61 8.54
CA GLU A 52 0.06 -0.09 8.38
C GLU A 52 0.22 -1.54 7.91
N ALA A 53 1.15 -1.80 6.97
CA ALA A 53 1.41 -3.13 6.45
C ALA A 53 2.82 -3.24 5.84
N VAL A 54 3.43 -4.42 5.97
CA VAL A 54 4.63 -4.81 5.23
C VAL A 54 4.29 -6.00 4.35
N VAL A 55 4.38 -5.81 3.03
CA VAL A 55 4.17 -6.86 2.03
C VAL A 55 5.50 -7.18 1.40
N MET A 56 6.00 -8.40 1.63
CA MET A 56 7.24 -8.89 1.03
C MET A 56 6.93 -9.82 -0.13
N ASP A 57 7.54 -9.57 -1.28
CA ASP A 57 7.57 -10.52 -2.38
C ASP A 57 8.51 -11.68 -1.99
N LYS A 58 7.97 -12.89 -1.88
CA LYS A 58 8.72 -14.07 -1.43
C LYS A 58 9.35 -14.85 -2.58
N GLU A 59 9.07 -14.48 -3.84
CA GLU A 59 9.50 -15.21 -5.04
C GLU A 59 10.48 -14.42 -5.94
N LYS A 60 11.21 -13.45 -5.40
CA LYS A 60 12.30 -12.74 -6.10
C LYS A 60 13.66 -12.84 -5.42
#